data_AF-A0A7D5MZT7-F1
#
_entry.id   AF-A0A7D5MZT7-F1
#
_cell.length_a   1.000
_cell.length_b   1.000
_cell.length_c   1.000
_cell.angle_alpha   90.00
_cell.angle_beta   90.00
_cell.angle_gamma   90.00
#
_symmetry.space_group_name_H-M   'P 1'
#
loop_
_entity.id
_entity.type
_entity.pdbx_description
1 polymer ?
#
loop_
_entity_poly.entity_id
_entity_poly.type
_entity_poly.pdbx_seq_one_letter_code
_entity_poly.pdbx_strand_id
1 'polypeptide(L)' 'MKLAKLIYVAHGWSLALNDVPLIDEAVQAWKFGPVIESVYHEFKHFGNDVINSLAIDF' A
#
# COMPACT_ATOMS: atom_id res chain seq x y z
N MET A 1 -2.66 5.80 8.39
CA MET A 1 -3.01 4.70 7.45
C MET A 1 -3.92 5.13 6.28
N LYS A 2 -3.59 6.18 5.51
CA LYS A 2 -4.34 6.50 4.27
C LYS A 2 -3.74 5.79 3.04
N LEU A 3 -2.41 5.76 2.94
CA LEU A 3 -1.67 5.15 1.83
C LEU A 3 -2.03 3.67 1.58
N ALA A 4 -1.96 2.81 2.62
CA ALA A 4 -2.26 1.38 2.46
C ALA A 4 -3.68 1.11 1.95
N LYS A 5 -4.67 1.89 2.38
CA LYS A 5 -6.06 1.79 1.89
C LYS A 5 -6.18 2.21 0.42
N LEU A 6 -5.47 3.25 -0.01
CA LEU A 6 -5.47 3.68 -1.41
C LEU A 6 -4.87 2.62 -2.32
N ILE A 7 -3.73 2.04 -1.94
CA ILE A 7 -3.08 0.96 -2.70
C ILE A 7 -3.98 -0.27 -2.77
N TYR A 8 -4.61 -0.65 -1.66
CA TYR A 8 -5.56 -1.78 -1.63
C TYR A 8 -6.73 -1.59 -2.61
N VAL A 9 -7.35 -0.40 -2.62
CA VAL A 9 -8.44 -0.07 -3.55
C VAL A 9 -7.95 -0.07 -5.00
N ALA A 10 -6.79 0.54 -5.27
CA ALA A 10 -6.20 0.57 -6.60
C ALA A 10 -5.84 -0.83 -7.12
N HIS A 11 -5.38 -1.73 -6.25
CA HIS A 11 -5.14 -3.14 -6.59
C HIS A 11 -6.43 -3.84 -7.02
N GLY A 12 -7.51 -3.69 -6.25
CA GLY A 12 -8.82 -4.22 -6.62
C GLY A 12 -9.35 -3.65 -7.95
N TRP A 13 -9.14 -2.36 -8.21
CA TRP A 13 -9.50 -1.76 -9.50
C TRP A 13 -8.68 -2.30 -10.67
N SER A 14 -7.37 -2.48 -10.50
CA SER A 14 -6.53 -3.05 -11.55
C SER A 14 -6.97 -4.46 -11.90
N LEU A 15 -7.28 -5.28 -10.90
CA LEU A 15 -7.83 -6.63 -11.12
C LEU A 15 -9.19 -6.56 -11.85
N ALA A 16 -10.09 -5.68 -11.42
CA ALA A 16 -11.43 -5.59 -12.01
C ALA A 16 -11.43 -5.05 -13.45
N LEU A 17 -10.52 -4.14 -13.78
CA LEU A 17 -10.51 -3.44 -15.07
C LEU A 17 -9.53 -4.04 -16.08
N ASN A 18 -8.38 -4.54 -15.61
CA ASN A 18 -7.28 -4.97 -16.46
C ASN A 18 -6.97 -6.47 -16.32
N ASP A 19 -7.55 -7.17 -15.35
CA ASP A 19 -7.22 -8.57 -15.01
C ASP A 19 -5.72 -8.77 -14.67
N VAL A 20 -5.08 -7.69 -14.19
CA VAL A 20 -3.65 -7.67 -13.84
C VAL A 20 -3.48 -7.12 -12.43
N PRO A 21 -2.71 -7.79 -11.55
CA PRO A 21 -2.45 -7.29 -10.20
C PRO A 21 -1.60 -6.01 -10.25
N LEU A 22 -1.97 -5.00 -9.46
CA LEU A 22 -1.18 -3.76 -9.34
C LEU A 22 0.09 -3.94 -8.49
N ILE A 23 0.06 -4.88 -7.55
CA ILE A 23 1.15 -5.18 -6.62
C ILE A 23 1.44 -6.67 -6.70
N ASP A 24 2.70 -7.03 -6.56
CA ASP A 24 3.19 -8.42 -6.60
C ASP A 24 3.54 -8.94 -5.20
N GLU A 25 2.76 -8.52 -4.20
CA GLU A 25 2.86 -9.04 -2.84
C GLU A 25 1.48 -9.23 -2.22
N ALA A 26 1.41 -10.10 -1.21
CA ALA A 26 0.18 -10.37 -0.50
C ALA A 26 -0.22 -9.20 0.41
N VAL A 27 -1.48 -8.79 0.32
CA VAL A 27 -2.07 -7.85 1.29
C VAL A 27 -2.32 -8.57 2.61
N GLN A 28 -1.78 -8.04 3.70
CA GLN A 28 -1.93 -8.60 5.05
C GLN A 28 -3.10 -7.95 5.79
N ALA A 29 -3.89 -8.75 6.50
CA ALA A 29 -5.00 -8.28 7.33
C ALA A 29 -4.51 -7.95 8.75
N TRP A 30 -4.11 -6.71 9.00
CA TRP A 30 -3.68 -6.26 10.33
C TRP A 30 -4.86 -5.71 11.13
N LYS A 31 -4.65 -5.47 12.44
CA LYS A 31 -5.67 -4.95 13.38
C LYS A 31 -6.43 -3.71 12.86
N PHE A 32 -5.78 -2.87 12.07
CA PHE A 32 -6.33 -1.59 11.59
C PHE A 32 -6.61 -1.56 10.08
N GLY A 33 -6.65 -2.72 9.42
CA GLY A 33 -6.99 -2.86 8.01
C GLY A 33 -5.89 -3.51 7.15
N PRO A 34 -6.07 -3.48 5.82
CA PRO A 34 -5.12 -4.07 4.89
C PRO A 34 -3.79 -3.32 4.91
N VAL A 35 -2.70 -4.08 4.89
CA VAL A 35 -1.32 -3.56 4.87
C VAL A 35 -0.54 -4.28 3.77
N ILE A 36 0.20 -3.49 3.00
CA ILE A 36 1.24 -3.93 2.07
C ILE A 36 2.54 -3.75 2.87
N GLU A 37 3.25 -4.84 3.17
CA GLU A 37 4.29 -4.84 4.21
C GLU A 37 5.47 -3.96 3.80
N SER A 38 5.95 -4.11 2.56
CA SER A 38 7.04 -3.29 1.99
C SER A 38 6.73 -1.80 2.13
N VAL A 39 5.55 -1.37 1.68
CA VAL A 39 5.08 0.01 1.71
C VAL A 39 4.94 0.52 3.14
N TYR A 40 4.45 -0.30 4.07
CA TYR A 40 4.38 0.11 5.46
C TYR A 40 5.77 0.35 6.04
N HIS A 41 6.72 -0.55 5.80
CA HIS A 41 8.08 -0.39 6.30
C HIS A 41 8.78 0.81 5.70
N GLU A 42 8.56 1.08 4.42
CA GLU A 42 9.10 2.23 3.69
C GLU A 42 8.58 3.55 4.29
N PHE A 43 7.27 3.68 4.54
CA PHE A 43 6.66 4.96 4.90
C PHE A 43 6.26 5.13 6.37
N LYS A 44 6.36 4.11 7.23
CA LYS A 44 5.91 4.19 8.65
C LYS A 44 6.58 5.31 9.43
N HIS A 45 7.81 5.68 9.07
CA HIS A 45 8.59 6.69 9.78
C HIS A 45 7.99 8.10 9.64
N PHE A 46 7.18 8.36 8.60
CA PHE A 46 6.42 9.60 8.47
C PHE A 46 5.25 9.70 9.44
N GLY A 47 4.71 8.59 9.94
CA GLY A 47 3.59 8.59 10.90
C GLY A 47 2.36 9.36 10.40
N ASN A 48 2.09 10.52 11.03
CA ASN A 48 0.98 11.42 10.68
C ASN A 48 1.42 12.63 9.83
N ASP A 49 2.72 12.78 9.58
CA ASP A 49 3.28 13.86 8.77
C ASP A 49 3.11 13.59 7.27
N VAL A 50 3.41 14.63 6.48
CA VAL A 50 3.36 14.56 5.02
C VAL A 50 4.50 13.69 4.50
N ILE A 51 4.18 12.70 3.65
CA ILE A 51 5.18 11.95 2.88
C ILE A 51 5.77 12.89 1.83
N ASN A 52 7.04 13.26 1.98
CA ASN A 52 7.74 14.22 1.13
C ASN A 52 9.00 13.65 0.48
N SER A 53 9.23 12.34 0.57
CA SER A 53 10.26 11.60 -0.18
C SER A 53 9.62 10.52 -1.04
N LEU A 54 10.36 10.09 -2.06
CA LEU A 54 10.01 8.91 -2.85
C LEU A 54 10.40 7.63 -2.10
N ALA A 55 9.73 6.53 -2.45
CA ALA A 55 10.17 5.20 -2.05
C ALA A 55 11.53 4.88 -2.70
N ILE A 56 12.43 4.26 -1.95
CA ILE A 56 13.74 3.81 -2.43
C ILE A 56 13.91 2.29 -2.36
N ASP A 57 13.19 1.62 -1.45
CA ASP A 57 13.25 0.17 -1.25
C ASP A 57 11.81 -0.43 -1.28
N PHE A 58 11.27 -0.70 -2.47
CA PHE A 58 9.99 -1.40 -2.69
C PHE A 58 10.11 -2.47 -3.78
#